data_AF-A0A257IS11-F1
#
_entry.id   AF-A0A257IS11-F1
#
_cell.length_a   1.000
_cell.length_b   1.000
_cell.length_c   1.000
_cell.angle_alpha   90.00
_cell.angle_beta   90.00
_cell.angle_gamma   90.00
#
_symmetry.space_group_name_H-M   'P 1'
#
loop_
_entity.id
_entity.type
_entity.pdbx_description
1 polymer ?
#
loop_
_entity_poly.entity_id
_entity_poly.type
_entity_poly.pdbx_seq_one_letter_code
_entity_poly.pdbx_strand_id
1 'polypeptide(L)'
;VNFKVPLSFLYSGSQSNEIQQIKISQQKIDTQKESFILATKIKLSNQNQEIERLESMVSTDAKILEIRKQIKQTAEAQLDNGIITASDFLTELTNEDIAKQNSILHEVQLLQAKFNLKIISGNLK
;
A
#
# COMPACT_ATOMS: atom_id res chain seq x y z
N VAL A 1 69.09 -36.82 9.83
CA VAL A 1 68.29 -35.65 9.35
C VAL A 1 66.91 -35.75 10.00
N ASN A 2 66.54 -34.80 10.85
CA ASN A 2 65.29 -34.83 11.60
C ASN A 2 64.23 -34.05 10.82
N PHE A 3 63.34 -34.75 10.12
CA PHE A 3 62.37 -34.13 9.22
C PHE A 3 61.08 -33.82 9.99
N LYS A 4 60.88 -32.55 10.38
CA LYS A 4 59.62 -32.08 10.95
C LYS A 4 58.70 -31.65 9.80
N VAL A 5 57.77 -32.51 9.39
CA VAL A 5 56.70 -32.12 8.47
C VAL A 5 55.58 -31.46 9.29
N PRO A 6 55.21 -30.20 9.03
CA PRO A 6 54.06 -29.60 9.69
C PRO A 6 52.77 -30.30 9.24
N LEU A 7 51.91 -30.69 10.19
CA LEU A 7 50.64 -31.37 9.95
C LEU A 7 49.60 -30.51 9.18
N SER A 8 49.96 -29.29 8.79
CA SER A 8 49.12 -28.36 8.02
C SER A 8 48.62 -28.95 6.70
N PHE A 9 49.41 -29.82 6.05
CA PHE A 9 49.00 -30.49 4.81
C PHE A 9 47.78 -31.42 4.99
N LEU A 10 47.59 -32.01 6.18
CA LEU A 10 46.45 -32.90 6.47
C LEU A 10 45.13 -32.14 6.67
N TYR A 11 45.19 -30.85 7.03
CA TYR A 11 44.01 -29.98 7.24
C TYR A 11 43.59 -29.20 5.97
N SER A 12 44.35 -29.29 4.88
CA SER A 12 44.05 -28.59 3.63
C SER A 12 42.69 -28.99 3.02
N GLY A 13 42.29 -30.26 3.16
CA GLY A 13 41.00 -30.76 2.71
C GLY A 13 39.82 -30.17 3.50
N SER A 14 39.91 -30.13 4.83
CA SER A 14 38.87 -29.52 5.67
C SER A 14 38.77 -28.01 5.45
N GLN A 15 39.90 -27.32 5.31
CA GLN A 15 39.93 -25.90 4.95
C GLN A 15 39.28 -25.62 3.59
N SER A 16 39.52 -26.48 2.59
CA SER A 16 38.89 -26.33 1.27
C SER A 16 37.37 -26.53 1.33
N ASN A 17 36.88 -27.44 2.18
CA ASN A 17 35.45 -27.65 2.40
C ASN A 17 34.80 -26.47 3.13
N GLU A 18 35.46 -25.92 4.16
CA GLU A 18 35.01 -24.71 4.85
C GLU A 18 34.88 -23.51 3.90
N ILE A 19 35.87 -23.31 3.02
CA ILE A 19 35.83 -22.26 1.99
C ILE A 19 34.66 -22.48 1.02
N GLN A 20 34.40 -23.72 0.60
CA GLN A 20 33.25 -24.05 -0.25
C GLN A 20 31.92 -23.76 0.45
N GLN A 21 31.78 -24.10 1.74
CA GLN A 21 30.58 -23.80 2.53
C GLN A 21 30.35 -22.29 2.68
N ILE A 22 31.42 -21.52 2.88
CA ILE A 22 31.35 -20.05 2.91
C ILE A 22 30.89 -19.52 1.55
N LYS A 23 31.41 -20.06 0.44
CA LYS A 23 31.00 -19.66 -0.92
C LYS A 23 29.53 -19.94 -1.19
N ILE A 24 29.03 -21.11 -0.80
CA ILE A 24 27.60 -21.46 -0.91
C ILE A 24 26.75 -20.53 -0.03
N SER A 25 27.20 -20.25 1.19
CA SER A 25 26.50 -19.32 2.10
C SER A 25 26.44 -17.90 1.52
N GLN A 26 27.53 -17.42 0.90
CA GLN A 26 27.56 -16.15 0.21
C GLN A 26 26.55 -16.11 -0.95
N GLN A 27 26.57 -17.12 -1.82
CA GLN A 27 25.60 -17.25 -2.91
C GLN A 27 24.16 -17.27 -2.40
N LYS A 28 23.90 -17.96 -1.29
CA LYS A 28 22.57 -17.99 -0.67
C LYS A 28 22.13 -16.61 -0.18
N ILE A 29 23.03 -15.86 0.47
CA ILE A 29 22.75 -14.49 0.93
C ILE A 29 22.49 -13.57 -0.26
N ASP A 30 23.27 -13.70 -1.34
CA ASP A 30 23.10 -12.90 -2.55
C ASP A 30 21.73 -13.17 -3.20
N THR A 31 21.33 -14.43 -3.34
CA THR A 31 19.99 -14.80 -3.83
C THR A 31 18.86 -14.28 -2.93
N GLN A 32 19.04 -14.35 -1.60
CA GLN A 32 18.07 -13.81 -0.64
C GLN A 32 17.92 -12.30 -0.78
N LYS A 33 19.03 -11.58 -0.96
CA LYS A 33 19.04 -10.14 -1.20
C LYS A 33 18.32 -9.77 -2.49
N GLU A 34 18.60 -10.47 -3.58
CA GLU A 34 17.92 -10.24 -4.87
C GLU A 34 16.41 -10.47 -4.74
N SER A 35 16.01 -11.56 -4.09
CA SER A 35 14.59 -11.87 -3.82
C SER A 35 13.91 -10.78 -2.99
N PHE A 36 14.59 -10.27 -1.95
CA PHE A 36 14.09 -9.17 -1.13
C PHE A 36 13.91 -7.87 -1.93
N ILE A 37 14.89 -7.51 -2.76
CA ILE A 37 14.83 -6.32 -3.63
C ILE A 37 13.67 -6.44 -4.61
N LEU A 38 13.51 -7.61 -5.25
CA LEU A 38 12.42 -7.86 -6.17
C LEU A 38 11.06 -7.76 -5.49
N ALA A 39 10.88 -8.43 -4.34
CA ALA A 39 9.65 -8.37 -3.56
C ALA A 39 9.30 -6.93 -3.14
N THR A 40 10.31 -6.14 -2.74
CA THR A 40 10.13 -4.74 -2.37
C THR A 40 9.69 -3.89 -3.56
N LYS A 41 10.30 -4.06 -4.74
CA LYS A 41 9.90 -3.36 -5.97
C LYS A 41 8.46 -3.65 -6.36
N ILE A 42 8.05 -4.92 -6.32
CA ILE A 42 6.67 -5.34 -6.59
C ILE A 42 5.71 -4.68 -5.60
N LYS A 43 6.04 -4.71 -4.31
CA LYS A 43 5.21 -4.08 -3.26
C LYS A 43 5.07 -2.57 -3.46
N LEU A 44 6.15 -1.88 -3.83
CA LEU A 44 6.11 -0.44 -4.15
C LEU A 44 5.22 -0.16 -5.37
N SER A 45 5.36 -0.94 -6.44
CA SER A 45 4.53 -0.78 -7.64
C SER A 45 3.05 -0.94 -7.33
N ASN A 46 2.68 -1.99 -6.59
CA ASN A 46 1.29 -2.24 -6.20
C ASN A 46 0.75 -1.11 -5.30
N GLN A 47 1.58 -0.61 -4.38
CA GLN A 47 1.19 0.47 -3.48
C GLN A 47 0.95 1.80 -4.24
N ASN A 48 1.77 2.09 -5.26
CA ASN A 48 1.56 3.25 -6.13
C ASN A 48 0.27 3.14 -6.93
N GLN A 49 0.02 1.98 -7.54
CA GLN A 49 -1.21 1.75 -8.29
C GLN A 49 -2.46 1.88 -7.41
N GLU A 50 -2.38 1.42 -6.17
CA GLU A 50 -3.47 1.59 -5.20
C GLU A 50 -3.72 3.05 -4.83
N ILE A 51 -2.66 3.85 -4.69
CA ILE A 51 -2.77 5.30 -4.47
C ILE A 51 -3.45 5.97 -5.66
N GLU A 52 -3.02 5.71 -6.89
CA GLU A 52 -3.63 6.29 -8.10
C GLU A 52 -5.12 5.93 -8.21
N ARG A 53 -5.47 4.67 -7.90
CA ARG A 53 -6.85 4.20 -7.87
C ARG A 53 -7.68 4.98 -6.85
N LEU A 54 -7.18 5.15 -5.63
CA LEU A 54 -7.85 5.88 -4.56
C LEU A 54 -7.97 7.38 -4.86
N GLU A 55 -6.97 7.99 -5.48
CA GLU A 55 -7.04 9.40 -5.92
C GLU A 55 -8.15 9.62 -6.96
N SER A 56 -8.30 8.68 -7.91
CA SER A 56 -9.39 8.71 -8.88
C SER A 56 -10.77 8.53 -8.22
N MET A 57 -10.86 7.65 -7.21
CA MET A 57 -12.10 7.46 -6.44
C MET A 57 -12.49 8.73 -5.68
N VAL A 58 -11.57 9.33 -4.93
CA VAL A 58 -11.82 10.59 -4.21
C VAL A 58 -12.25 11.71 -5.18
N SER A 59 -11.62 11.80 -6.36
CA SER A 59 -12.05 12.77 -7.38
C SER A 59 -13.46 12.51 -7.90
N THR A 60 -13.89 11.25 -7.97
CA THR A 60 -15.23 10.87 -8.40
C THR A 60 -16.26 11.14 -7.31
N ASP A 61 -15.93 10.83 -6.05
CA ASP A 61 -16.78 11.12 -4.89
C ASP A 61 -17.09 12.61 -4.75
N ALA A 62 -16.11 13.48 -5.03
CA ALA A 62 -16.31 14.93 -5.04
C ALA A 62 -17.41 15.34 -6.04
N LYS A 63 -17.45 14.72 -7.23
CA LYS A 63 -18.49 14.97 -8.23
C LYS A 63 -19.86 14.43 -7.80
N ILE A 64 -19.88 13.25 -7.19
CA ILE A 64 -21.11 12.64 -6.65
C ILE A 64 -21.70 13.53 -5.56
N LEU A 65 -20.86 14.04 -4.66
CA LEU A 65 -21.26 14.96 -3.60
C LEU A 65 -21.88 16.24 -4.15
N GLU A 66 -21.28 16.82 -5.19
CA GLU A 66 -21.83 18.03 -5.82
C GLU A 66 -23.21 17.78 -6.43
N ILE A 67 -23.39 16.66 -7.13
CA ILE A 67 -24.69 16.26 -7.68
C ILE A 67 -25.72 16.04 -6.56
N ARG A 68 -25.34 15.34 -5.48
CA ARG A 68 -26.24 15.09 -4.35
C ARG A 68 -26.66 16.36 -3.63
N LYS A 69 -25.74 17.31 -3.48
CA LYS A 69 -26.05 18.63 -2.93
C LYS A 69 -27.08 19.38 -3.79
N GLN A 70 -26.96 19.32 -5.11
CA GLN A 70 -27.95 19.91 -6.03
C GLN A 70 -29.32 19.24 -5.94
N ILE A 71 -29.36 17.91 -5.82
CA ILE A 71 -30.60 17.15 -5.63
C ILE A 71 -31.27 17.55 -4.31
N LYS A 72 -30.51 17.62 -3.20
CA LYS A 72 -31.02 18.05 -1.91
C LYS A 72 -31.59 19.47 -1.97
N GLN A 73 -30.89 20.42 -2.61
CA GLN A 73 -31.39 21.79 -2.79
C GLN A 73 -32.70 21.84 -3.59
N THR A 74 -32.83 20.98 -4.60
CA THR A 74 -34.07 20.87 -5.39
C THR A 74 -35.19 20.27 -4.54
N ALA A 75 -34.89 19.23 -3.75
CA ALA A 75 -35.84 18.61 -2.85
C ALA A 75 -36.31 19.60 -1.75
N GLU A 76 -35.42 20.43 -1.22
CA GLU A 76 -35.74 21.50 -0.27
C GLU A 76 -36.76 22.48 -0.88
N ALA A 77 -36.50 22.98 -2.08
CA ALA A 77 -37.44 23.85 -2.79
C ALA A 77 -38.77 23.16 -3.11
N GLN A 78 -38.76 21.87 -3.45
CA GLN A 78 -39.98 21.11 -3.70
C GLN A 78 -40.80 20.90 -2.41
N LEU A 79 -40.14 20.70 -1.27
CA LEU A 79 -40.79 20.54 0.02
C LEU A 79 -41.46 21.85 0.45
N ASP A 80 -40.75 22.98 0.31
CA ASP A 80 -41.28 24.31 0.63
C ASP A 80 -42.53 24.65 -0.20
N ASN A 81 -42.57 24.19 -1.45
CA ASN A 81 -43.72 24.34 -2.35
C ASN A 81 -44.77 23.24 -2.16
N GLY A 82 -44.59 22.29 -1.24
CA GLY A 82 -45.52 21.19 -0.97
C GLY A 82 -45.63 20.14 -2.07
N ILE A 83 -44.64 20.06 -2.98
CA ILE A 83 -44.60 19.11 -4.11
C ILE A 83 -44.16 17.72 -3.64
N ILE A 84 -43.25 17.65 -2.67
CA ILE A 84 -42.78 16.39 -2.06
C ILE A 84 -43.10 16.36 -0.57
N THR A 85 -42.98 15.18 0.05
CA THR A 85 -43.15 15.04 1.50
C THR A 85 -41.84 15.24 2.25
N ALA A 86 -41.93 15.48 3.56
CA ALA A 86 -40.75 15.55 4.43
C ALA A 86 -39.96 14.22 4.44
N SER A 87 -40.62 13.08 4.23
CA SER A 87 -39.96 11.77 4.13
C SER A 87 -39.08 11.66 2.88
N ASP A 88 -39.55 12.21 1.76
CA ASP A 88 -38.78 12.23 0.50
C ASP A 88 -37.53 13.10 0.65
N PHE A 89 -37.68 14.28 1.26
CA PHE A 89 -36.55 15.16 1.58
C PHE A 89 -35.53 14.49 2.51
N LEU A 90 -35.98 13.84 3.59
CA LEU A 90 -35.09 13.11 4.51
C LEU A 90 -34.31 12.00 3.81
N THR A 91 -34.90 11.37 2.79
CA THR A 91 -34.22 10.35 1.97
C THR A 91 -33.07 10.97 1.18
N GLU A 92 -33.30 12.12 0.51
CA GLU A 92 -32.23 12.80 -0.22
C GLU A 92 -31.14 13.36 0.69
N LEU A 93 -31.50 13.89 1.85
CA LEU A 93 -30.53 14.30 2.88
C LEU A 93 -29.65 13.12 3.32
N THR A 94 -30.27 11.97 3.59
CA THR A 94 -29.54 10.75 3.99
C THR A 94 -28.61 10.27 2.86
N ASN A 95 -29.03 10.36 1.60
CA ASN A 95 -28.21 10.00 0.46
C ASN A 95 -26.98 10.92 0.29
N GLU A 96 -27.12 12.23 0.54
CA GLU A 96 -25.97 13.15 0.59
C GLU A 96 -25.00 12.78 1.72
N ASP A 97 -25.52 12.50 2.91
CA ASP A 97 -24.70 12.12 4.06
C ASP A 97 -23.93 10.81 3.84
N ILE A 98 -24.57 9.80 3.22
CA ILE A 98 -23.90 8.55 2.84
C ILE A 98 -22.78 8.81 1.83
N ALA A 99 -23.04 9.64 0.81
CA ALA A 99 -22.01 10.01 -0.17
C ALA A 99 -20.82 10.72 0.51
N LYS A 100 -21.09 11.56 1.51
CA LYS A 100 -20.07 12.27 2.28
C LYS A 100 -19.23 11.32 3.13
N GLN A 101 -19.87 10.38 3.82
CA GLN A 101 -19.17 9.37 4.61
C GLN A 101 -18.26 8.49 3.75
N ASN A 102 -18.74 8.08 2.57
CA ASN A 102 -17.95 7.29 1.61
C ASN A 102 -16.73 8.06 1.11
N SER A 103 -16.89 9.34 0.79
CA SER A 103 -15.77 10.21 0.38
C SER A 103 -14.70 10.29 1.47
N ILE A 104 -15.10 10.54 2.72
CA ILE A 104 -14.18 10.58 3.87
C ILE A 104 -13.48 9.23 4.07
N LEU A 105 -14.20 8.12 3.91
CA LEU A 105 -13.61 6.78 4.01
C LEU A 105 -12.51 6.58 2.97
N HIS A 106 -12.76 6.95 1.70
CA HIS A 106 -11.77 6.83 0.64
C HIS A 106 -10.56 7.76 0.86
N GLU A 107 -10.77 8.96 1.41
CA GLU A 107 -9.66 9.86 1.80
C GLU A 107 -8.79 9.24 2.90
N VAL A 108 -9.39 8.63 3.92
CA VAL A 108 -8.65 7.93 4.99
C VAL A 108 -7.86 6.75 4.41
N GLN A 109 -8.46 5.97 3.51
CA GLN A 109 -7.77 4.87 2.82
C GLN A 109 -6.59 5.39 1.98
N LEU A 110 -6.76 6.52 1.29
CA LEU A 110 -5.69 7.17 0.52
C LEU A 110 -4.53 7.59 1.42
N LEU A 111 -4.82 8.21 2.56
CA LEU A 111 -3.81 8.59 3.54
C LEU A 111 -3.06 7.36 4.09
N GLN A 112 -3.78 6.30 4.41
CA GLN A 112 -3.19 5.03 4.84
C GLN A 112 -2.28 4.44 3.76
N ALA A 113 -2.71 4.46 2.49
CA ALA A 113 -1.93 3.98 1.35
C ALA A 113 -0.63 4.80 1.17
N LYS A 114 -0.71 6.13 1.26
CA LYS A 114 0.46 7.03 1.22
C LYS A 114 1.41 6.77 2.39
N PHE A 115 0.89 6.46 3.57
CA PHE A 115 1.72 6.11 4.72
C PHE A 115 2.42 4.75 4.54
N ASN A 116 1.70 3.75 4.03
CA ASN A 116 2.28 2.44 3.71
C ASN A 116 3.42 2.54 2.71
N LEU A 117 3.31 3.41 1.69
CA LEU A 117 4.41 3.70 0.77
C LEU A 117 5.64 4.23 1.49
N LYS A 118 5.48 5.16 2.45
CA LYS A 118 6.59 5.68 3.27
C LYS A 118 7.26 4.57 4.09
N ILE A 119 6.48 3.64 4.66
CA ILE A 119 7.00 2.48 5.38
C ILE A 119 7.83 1.59 4.44
N ILE A 120 7.30 1.24 3.26
CA ILE A 120 7.97 0.32 2.31
C ILE A 120 9.24 0.96 1.74
N SER A 121 9.23 2.27 1.51
CA SER A 121 10.38 3.03 1.02
C SER A 121 11.42 3.36 2.11
N GLY A 122 11.16 3.00 3.38
CA GLY A 122 12.06 3.28 4.50
C GLY A 122 12.13 4.77 4.91
N ASN A 123 11.16 5.58 4.49
CA ASN A 123 11.11 7.02 4.73
C ASN A 123 10.20 7.40 5.91
N LEU A 124 10.19 6.61 6.98
CA LEU A 124 9.51 6.98 8.23
C LEU A 124 10.41 7.97 8.99
N LYS A 125 10.07 9.27 8.92
CA LYS A 125 10.58 10.30 9.83
C LYS A 125 9.42 10.83 10.65
#